data_AF-A0A5C6TGT7-F1
#
_entry.id   AF-A0A5C6TGT7-F1
#
_cell.length_a   1.000
_cell.length_b   1.000
_cell.length_c   1.000
_cell.angle_alpha   90.00
_cell.angle_beta   90.00
_cell.angle_gamma   90.00
#
_symmetry.space_group_name_H-M   'P 1'
#
loop_
_entity.id
_entity.type
_entity.pdbx_description
1 polymer ?
#
loop_
_entity_poly.entity_id
_entity_poly.type
_entity_poly.pdbx_seq_one_letter_code
_entity_poly.pdbx_strand_id
1 'polypeptide(L)'
;MIYALQTADPKARVLVTVPTHNAVDNMMRRYIQRLQKQPFARKTQSDLVRVSTEVFVDDLRKYTCNAMAGQEIHSDYKALKKATEMAKRSDTIFTICIGAGIGLNCSEFFDIVTVDEASQQTELSSPVPLVKGCSQAILVGDHVQLRPTVNQTALALDFDISLFERLYTKVKHSKGNGVLRALILDTQYRIHPKLCEFNSGQFYEGSGPEPESPSHSIVVLTPYTRQAEVLKRMLSSIPYRIEVSSIDGFQGREADVIVFVTVRCKEHREIGFLKDMRRMNVALTRAR
;
A
#
# COMPACT_ATOMS: atom_id res chain seq x y z
N MET A 1 -8.38 1.30 11.23
CA MET A 1 -8.20 -0.14 11.54
C MET A 1 -7.19 -0.37 12.66
N ILE A 2 -5.88 -0.13 12.45
CA ILE A 2 -4.83 -0.38 13.47
C ILE A 2 -5.18 0.20 14.85
N TYR A 3 -5.59 1.47 14.90
CA TYR A 3 -6.02 2.13 16.14
C TYR A 3 -7.15 1.38 16.87
N ALA A 4 -8.14 0.88 16.13
CA ALA A 4 -9.27 0.14 16.70
C ALA A 4 -8.82 -1.23 17.23
N LEU A 5 -7.90 -1.92 16.55
CA LEU A 5 -7.33 -3.19 17.02
C LEU A 5 -6.61 -3.01 18.36
N GLN A 6 -5.82 -1.95 18.50
CA GLN A 6 -5.12 -1.65 19.76
C GLN A 6 -6.03 -1.14 20.86
N THR A 7 -7.16 -0.52 20.50
CA THR A 7 -8.17 -0.14 21.49
C THR A 7 -8.93 -1.37 22.00
N ALA A 8 -9.19 -2.33 21.12
CA ALA A 8 -9.83 -3.59 21.47
C ALA A 8 -8.92 -4.50 22.32
N ASP A 9 -7.64 -4.59 21.98
CA ASP A 9 -6.64 -5.29 22.77
C ASP A 9 -5.39 -4.41 23.02
N PRO A 10 -5.33 -3.71 24.17
CA PRO A 10 -4.21 -2.83 24.52
C PRO A 10 -2.89 -3.57 24.83
N LYS A 11 -2.91 -4.90 24.99
CA LYS A 11 -1.73 -5.72 25.28
C LYS A 11 -1.17 -6.38 24.01
N ALA A 12 -1.96 -6.48 22.95
CA ALA A 12 -1.53 -7.08 21.70
C ALA A 12 -0.39 -6.29 21.05
N ARG A 13 0.66 -7.00 20.63
CA ARG A 13 1.71 -6.46 19.75
C ARG A 13 1.24 -6.55 18.31
N VAL A 14 1.30 -5.42 17.61
CA VAL A 14 0.82 -5.29 16.23
C VAL A 14 1.98 -5.13 15.27
N LEU A 15 2.07 -6.00 14.27
CA LEU A 15 2.98 -5.85 13.15
C LEU A 15 2.22 -5.29 11.95
N VAL A 16 2.65 -4.12 11.48
CA VAL A 16 2.10 -3.45 10.32
C VAL A 16 3.10 -3.56 9.17
N THR A 17 2.68 -4.25 8.11
CA THR A 17 3.48 -4.45 6.90
C THR A 17 2.82 -3.88 5.67
N VAL A 18 3.66 -3.33 4.80
CA VAL A 18 3.27 -2.70 3.54
C VAL A 18 4.35 -3.04 2.49
N PRO A 19 4.12 -2.88 1.18
CA PRO A 19 5.01 -3.42 0.16
C PRO A 19 6.27 -2.58 -0.05
N THR A 20 6.19 -1.26 0.17
CA THR A 20 7.27 -0.30 -0.14
C THR A 20 7.54 0.63 1.04
N HIS A 21 8.78 1.16 1.13
CA HIS A 21 9.16 2.10 2.18
C HIS A 21 8.25 3.34 2.21
N ASN A 22 7.96 3.93 1.04
CA ASN A 22 7.07 5.09 0.93
C ASN A 22 5.66 4.80 1.46
N ALA A 23 5.13 3.61 1.20
CA ALA A 23 3.80 3.23 1.68
C ALA A 23 3.79 3.04 3.20
N VAL A 24 4.84 2.43 3.77
CA VAL A 24 5.04 2.35 5.23
C VAL A 24 5.04 3.74 5.85
N ASP A 25 5.82 4.66 5.30
CA ASP A 25 5.99 6.00 5.85
C ASP A 25 4.68 6.82 5.77
N ASN A 26 3.95 6.72 4.66
CA ASN A 26 2.64 7.35 4.52
C ASN A 26 1.60 6.79 5.51
N MET A 27 1.58 5.47 5.68
CA MET A 27 0.70 4.81 6.64
C MET A 27 1.02 5.25 8.07
N MET A 28 2.31 5.32 8.39
CA MET A 28 2.82 5.73 9.69
C MET A 28 2.50 7.19 9.99
N ARG A 29 2.65 8.11 9.03
CA ARG A 29 2.22 9.52 9.17
C ARG A 29 0.73 9.64 9.48
N ARG A 30 -0.12 8.93 8.73
CA ARG A 30 -1.58 8.92 8.95
C ARG A 30 -1.93 8.37 10.32
N TYR A 31 -1.24 7.30 10.74
CA TYR A 31 -1.43 6.70 12.06
C TYR A 31 -1.03 7.66 13.19
N ILE A 32 0.13 8.32 13.09
CA ILE A 32 0.59 9.34 14.06
C ILE A 32 -0.40 10.51 14.14
N GLN A 33 -0.85 11.04 13.00
CA GLN A 33 -1.87 12.11 12.98
C GLN A 33 -3.16 11.66 13.67
N ARG A 34 -3.56 10.40 13.49
CA ARG A 34 -4.75 9.84 14.16
C ARG A 34 -4.57 9.75 15.68
N LEU A 35 -3.38 9.37 16.14
CA LEU A 35 -3.03 9.34 17.57
C LEU A 35 -3.02 10.73 18.19
N GLN A 36 -2.54 11.75 17.47
CA GLN A 36 -2.58 13.14 17.94
C GLN A 36 -4.01 13.67 18.09
N LYS A 37 -4.90 13.30 17.16
CA LYS A 37 -6.32 13.73 17.19
C LYS A 37 -7.14 13.00 18.24
N GLN A 38 -6.88 11.72 18.47
CA GLN A 38 -7.56 10.91 19.50
C GLN A 38 -6.53 10.05 20.23
N PRO A 39 -5.89 10.60 21.28
CA PRO A 39 -4.95 9.84 22.09
C PRO A 39 -5.65 8.66 22.78
N PHE A 40 -4.90 7.59 23.03
CA PHE A 40 -5.42 6.47 23.81
C PHE A 40 -5.70 6.93 25.24
N ALA A 41 -6.88 6.61 25.77
CA ALA A 41 -7.30 7.03 27.12
C ALA A 41 -6.41 6.51 28.27
N ARG A 42 -5.49 5.56 28.00
CA ARG A 42 -4.67 4.89 29.03
C ARG A 42 -3.15 4.84 28.78
N LYS A 43 -2.64 5.27 27.61
CA LYS A 43 -1.20 5.26 27.30
C LYS A 43 -0.76 6.65 26.82
N THR A 44 0.22 7.22 27.50
CA THR A 44 0.84 8.53 27.20
C THR A 44 1.50 8.58 25.82
N GLN A 45 1.90 7.42 25.27
CA GLN A 45 2.35 7.27 23.88
C GLN A 45 2.38 5.76 23.55
N SER A 46 1.93 5.35 22.37
CA SER A 46 2.24 4.00 21.88
C SER A 46 3.72 3.95 21.50
N ASP A 47 4.45 2.93 21.96
CA ASP A 47 5.83 2.71 21.54
C ASP A 47 5.83 2.23 20.09
N LEU A 48 5.92 3.21 19.20
CA LEU A 48 5.87 3.09 17.76
C LEU A 48 7.29 3.00 17.20
N VAL A 49 7.59 1.92 16.48
CA VAL A 49 8.91 1.71 15.89
C VAL A 49 8.81 1.44 14.39
N ARG A 50 9.67 2.10 13.62
CA ARG A 50 9.91 1.85 12.20
C ARG A 50 11.19 1.03 12.04
N VAL A 51 11.06 -0.21 11.61
CA VAL A 51 12.22 -1.09 11.34
C VAL A 51 12.54 -1.04 9.84
N SER A 52 13.67 -0.42 9.49
CA SER A 52 14.16 -0.25 8.11
C SER A 52 15.66 -0.50 8.05
N THR A 53 16.13 -1.10 6.95
CA THR A 53 17.55 -1.21 6.62
C THR A 53 18.10 0.06 5.96
N GLU A 54 17.22 0.92 5.44
CA GLU A 54 17.59 2.15 4.73
C GLU A 54 17.22 3.40 5.54
N VAL A 55 18.04 4.45 5.40
CA VAL A 55 17.92 5.75 6.09
C VAL A 55 16.99 6.67 5.29
N PHE A 56 15.87 7.10 5.85
CA PHE A 56 14.93 8.02 5.18
C PHE A 56 14.27 9.05 6.11
N VAL A 57 13.94 10.19 5.48
CA VAL A 57 13.16 11.41 5.86
C VAL A 57 13.14 11.84 7.34
N ASP A 58 13.54 13.09 7.60
CA ASP A 58 13.74 13.69 8.92
C ASP A 58 12.55 13.59 9.90
N ASP A 59 11.30 13.61 9.41
CA ASP A 59 10.11 13.66 10.26
C ASP A 59 9.81 12.34 10.99
N LEU A 60 10.10 11.20 10.33
CA LEU A 60 9.93 9.86 10.88
C LEU A 60 11.21 9.30 11.48
N ARG A 61 12.36 9.98 11.30
CA ARG A 61 13.66 9.56 11.82
C ARG A 61 13.59 9.22 13.31
N LYS A 62 12.88 10.02 14.12
CA LYS A 62 12.71 9.80 15.57
C LYS A 62 12.05 8.48 15.97
N TYR A 63 11.39 7.79 15.04
CA TYR A 63 10.78 6.47 15.26
C TYR A 63 11.59 5.33 14.65
N THR A 64 12.68 5.63 13.93
CA THR A 64 13.56 4.61 13.35
C THR A 64 14.51 4.04 14.41
N CYS A 65 14.80 2.75 14.31
CA CYS A 65 15.74 2.09 15.22
C CYS A 65 17.12 2.76 15.20
N ASN A 66 17.61 3.22 14.03
CA ASN A 66 18.90 3.89 13.90
C ASN A 66 18.96 5.20 14.71
N ALA A 67 17.95 6.06 14.58
CA ALA A 67 17.96 7.34 15.29
C ALA A 67 17.75 7.18 16.80
N MET A 68 16.93 6.21 17.20
CA MET A 68 16.68 5.95 18.61
C MET A 68 17.85 5.21 19.29
N ALA A 69 18.61 4.41 18.53
CA ALA A 69 19.90 3.88 18.96
C ALA A 69 20.95 4.99 19.09
N GLY A 70 20.89 6.01 18.22
CA GLY A 70 21.75 7.20 18.22
C GLY A 70 22.96 7.09 17.28
N GLN A 71 23.14 5.94 16.60
CA GLN A 71 24.25 5.60 15.70
C GLN A 71 23.78 4.54 14.67
N GLU A 72 24.61 4.23 13.68
CA GLU A 72 24.31 3.17 12.70
C GLU A 72 24.32 1.78 13.35
N ILE A 73 23.24 1.01 13.18
CA ILE A 73 23.05 -0.30 13.83
C ILE A 73 24.08 -1.34 13.37
N HIS A 74 24.63 -1.21 12.16
CA HIS A 74 25.52 -2.20 11.57
C HIS A 74 26.99 -2.07 12.02
N SER A 75 27.38 -0.94 12.59
CA SER A 75 28.78 -0.66 12.96
C SER A 75 29.06 -0.78 14.46
N ASP A 76 28.03 -0.81 15.32
CA ASP A 76 28.18 -0.91 16.78
C ASP A 76 27.23 -1.95 17.41
N TYR A 77 27.82 -2.94 18.08
CA TYR A 77 27.10 -3.95 18.85
C TYR A 77 26.20 -3.35 19.95
N LYS A 78 26.61 -2.24 20.58
CA LYS A 78 25.78 -1.56 21.59
C LYS A 78 24.53 -0.94 20.98
N ALA A 79 24.67 -0.32 19.80
CA ALA A 79 23.55 0.22 19.05
C ALA A 79 22.57 -0.88 18.63
N LEU A 80 23.08 -2.03 18.16
CA LEU A 80 22.27 -3.19 17.81
C LEU A 80 21.51 -3.76 19.01
N LYS A 81 22.16 -3.89 20.18
CA LYS A 81 21.51 -4.36 21.40
C LYS A 81 20.39 -3.42 21.83
N LYS A 82 20.63 -2.11 21.83
CA LYS A 82 19.63 -1.09 22.14
C LYS A 82 18.45 -1.14 21.16
N ALA A 83 18.73 -1.25 19.86
CA ALA A 83 17.69 -1.38 18.83
C ALA A 83 16.84 -2.66 19.01
N THR A 84 17.46 -3.76 19.44
CA THR A 84 16.76 -5.02 19.73
C THR A 84 15.86 -4.90 20.95
N GLU A 85 16.33 -4.31 22.04
CA GLU A 85 15.52 -4.03 23.24
C GLU A 85 14.34 -3.11 22.92
N MET A 86 14.55 -2.16 22.01
CA MET A 86 13.51 -1.27 21.51
C MET A 86 12.43 -1.97 20.68
N ALA A 87 12.83 -2.87 19.78
CA ALA A 87 11.87 -3.69 19.04
C ALA A 87 11.03 -4.54 20.01
N LYS A 88 11.67 -5.16 21.01
CA LYS A 88 11.03 -5.98 22.05
C LYS A 88 9.97 -5.24 22.87
N ARG A 89 10.28 -4.01 23.31
CA ARG A 89 9.34 -3.21 24.11
C ARG A 89 8.20 -2.61 23.30
N SER A 90 8.37 -2.50 21.98
CA SER A 90 7.41 -1.79 21.14
C SER A 90 6.09 -2.56 20.98
N ASP A 91 4.99 -1.82 21.13
CA ASP A 91 3.64 -2.32 20.92
C ASP A 91 3.31 -2.42 19.42
N THR A 92 3.95 -1.57 18.59
CA THR A 92 3.65 -1.51 17.16
C THR A 92 4.90 -1.30 16.34
N ILE A 93 5.12 -2.22 15.40
CA ILE A 93 6.22 -2.17 14.46
C ILE A 93 5.68 -1.95 13.05
N PHE A 94 6.24 -0.95 12.36
CA PHE A 94 6.02 -0.66 10.96
C PHE A 94 7.25 -1.09 10.15
N THR A 95 7.05 -1.93 9.15
CA THR A 95 8.12 -2.36 8.25
C THR A 95 7.58 -2.78 6.89
N ILE A 96 8.47 -3.02 5.93
CA ILE A 96 8.07 -3.61 4.65
C ILE A 96 7.81 -5.12 4.84
N CYS A 97 7.01 -5.76 3.97
CA CYS A 97 6.65 -7.18 4.11
C CYS A 97 7.87 -8.10 4.31
N ILE A 98 8.90 -7.96 3.48
CA ILE A 98 10.15 -8.74 3.61
C ILE A 98 10.95 -8.36 4.87
N GLY A 99 10.81 -7.10 5.31
CA GLY A 99 11.43 -6.52 6.50
C GLY A 99 10.97 -7.16 7.81
N ALA A 100 9.81 -7.82 7.80
CA ALA A 100 9.33 -8.60 8.95
C ALA A 100 10.16 -9.86 9.21
N GLY A 101 10.85 -10.39 8.19
CA GLY A 101 11.63 -11.62 8.26
C GLY A 101 13.14 -11.42 8.42
N ILE A 102 13.62 -10.18 8.51
CA ILE A 102 15.06 -9.86 8.55
C ILE A 102 15.42 -8.96 9.74
N GLY A 103 16.70 -8.97 10.12
CA GLY A 103 17.26 -8.09 11.13
C GLY A 103 16.59 -8.21 12.50
N LEU A 104 16.20 -7.08 13.08
CA LEU A 104 15.63 -6.98 14.43
C LEU A 104 14.32 -7.76 14.60
N ASN A 105 13.60 -7.99 13.50
CA ASN A 105 12.30 -8.64 13.55
C ASN A 105 12.40 -10.17 13.51
N CYS A 106 13.55 -10.76 13.14
CA CYS A 106 13.69 -12.21 12.97
C CYS A 106 13.17 -13.00 14.18
N SER A 107 13.49 -12.56 15.40
CA SER A 107 13.19 -13.27 16.64
C SER A 107 11.93 -12.76 17.37
N GLU A 108 11.21 -11.79 16.79
CA GLU A 108 10.05 -11.19 17.42
C GLU A 108 8.74 -11.87 17.01
N PHE A 109 7.77 -11.89 17.92
CA PHE A 109 6.42 -12.40 17.69
C PHE A 109 5.38 -11.31 17.89
N PHE A 110 4.30 -11.40 17.13
CA PHE A 110 3.22 -10.41 17.12
C PHE A 110 1.88 -11.11 17.14
N ASP A 111 0.97 -10.66 17.99
CA ASP A 111 -0.37 -11.23 18.12
C ASP A 111 -1.22 -10.93 16.88
N ILE A 112 -1.08 -9.71 16.36
CA ILE A 112 -1.86 -9.21 15.23
C ILE A 112 -0.93 -8.77 14.12
N VAL A 113 -1.18 -9.26 12.91
CA VAL A 113 -0.44 -8.88 11.70
C VAL A 113 -1.38 -8.24 10.69
N THR A 114 -1.00 -7.06 10.19
CA THR A 114 -1.70 -6.40 9.09
C THR A 114 -0.79 -6.30 7.87
N VAL A 115 -1.29 -6.73 6.71
CA VAL A 115 -0.60 -6.62 5.42
C VAL A 115 -1.45 -5.69 4.55
N ASP A 116 -0.97 -4.47 4.33
CA ASP A 116 -1.62 -3.50 3.45
C ASP A 116 -1.04 -3.59 2.02
N GLU A 117 -1.85 -3.21 1.01
CA GLU A 117 -1.57 -3.44 -0.41
C GLU A 117 -1.23 -4.91 -0.74
N ALA A 118 -1.90 -5.85 -0.05
CA ALA A 118 -1.64 -7.29 -0.14
C ALA A 118 -1.88 -7.87 -1.55
N SER A 119 -2.69 -7.21 -2.39
CA SER A 119 -2.88 -7.60 -3.79
C SER A 119 -1.69 -7.27 -4.70
N GLN A 120 -0.83 -6.34 -4.28
CA GLN A 120 0.40 -5.94 -4.98
C GLN A 120 1.64 -6.70 -4.48
N GLN A 121 1.44 -7.78 -3.72
CA GLN A 121 2.50 -8.61 -3.15
C GLN A 121 2.49 -9.98 -3.79
N THR A 122 3.68 -10.53 -4.06
CA THR A 122 3.77 -11.91 -4.53
C THR A 122 3.31 -12.85 -3.43
N GLU A 123 2.87 -14.04 -3.82
CA GLU A 123 2.41 -15.03 -2.85
C GLU A 123 3.48 -15.39 -1.81
N LEU A 124 4.77 -15.32 -2.16
CA LEU A 124 5.86 -15.64 -1.24
C LEU A 124 6.19 -14.51 -0.27
N SER A 125 5.90 -13.24 -0.60
CA SER A 125 6.21 -12.13 0.31
C SER A 125 5.16 -11.95 1.40
N SER A 126 3.89 -12.25 1.10
CA SER A 126 2.78 -12.08 2.05
C SER A 126 2.86 -12.96 3.31
N PRO A 127 3.36 -14.22 3.26
CA PRO A 127 3.53 -15.07 4.44
C PRO A 127 4.66 -14.64 5.39
N VAL A 128 5.63 -13.85 4.94
CA VAL A 128 6.78 -13.44 5.78
C VAL A 128 6.34 -12.80 7.10
N PRO A 129 5.40 -11.84 7.13
CA PRO A 129 4.85 -11.35 8.39
C PRO A 129 3.85 -12.30 9.07
N LEU A 130 3.20 -13.21 8.33
CA LEU A 130 2.22 -14.16 8.90
C LEU A 130 2.87 -15.26 9.73
N VAL A 131 4.12 -15.62 9.44
CA VAL A 131 4.88 -16.61 10.22
C VAL A 131 5.44 -16.06 11.54
N LYS A 132 5.07 -14.82 11.92
CA LYS A 132 5.51 -14.18 13.17
C LYS A 132 4.63 -14.54 14.38
N GLY A 133 3.98 -15.69 14.34
CA GLY A 133 3.18 -16.24 15.44
C GLY A 133 1.84 -15.55 15.68
N CYS A 134 1.28 -14.87 14.67
CA CYS A 134 0.03 -14.15 14.83
C CYS A 134 -1.16 -15.07 15.03
N SER A 135 -2.02 -14.71 15.99
CA SER A 135 -3.33 -15.31 16.20
C SER A 135 -4.38 -14.69 15.28
N GLN A 136 -4.16 -13.46 14.83
CA GLN A 136 -5.03 -12.75 13.90
C GLN A 136 -4.22 -12.08 12.79
N ALA A 137 -4.62 -12.33 11.54
CA ALA A 137 -4.04 -11.71 10.35
C ALA A 137 -5.12 -10.95 9.57
N ILE A 138 -4.79 -9.75 9.09
CA ILE A 138 -5.67 -8.93 8.27
C ILE A 138 -4.91 -8.53 7.01
N LEU A 139 -5.39 -9.03 5.85
CA LEU A 139 -4.86 -8.64 4.55
C LEU A 139 -5.81 -7.61 3.93
N VAL A 140 -5.27 -6.45 3.60
CA VAL A 140 -5.98 -5.35 2.94
C VAL A 140 -5.40 -5.18 1.55
N GLY A 141 -6.26 -5.14 0.53
CA GLY A 141 -5.81 -5.00 -0.85
C GLY A 141 -6.99 -4.93 -1.81
N ASP A 142 -6.67 -4.66 -3.07
CA ASP A 142 -7.64 -4.60 -4.16
C ASP A 142 -7.25 -5.58 -5.27
N HIS A 143 -8.00 -6.67 -5.40
CA HIS A 143 -7.77 -7.73 -6.38
C HIS A 143 -8.12 -7.32 -7.83
N VAL A 144 -8.83 -6.21 -8.03
CA VAL A 144 -9.13 -5.67 -9.38
C VAL A 144 -8.18 -4.54 -9.78
N GLN A 145 -7.19 -4.20 -8.95
CA GLN A 145 -6.04 -3.37 -9.32
C GLN A 145 -4.86 -4.23 -9.78
N LEU A 146 -3.76 -3.56 -10.16
CA LEU A 146 -2.55 -4.19 -10.67
C LEU A 146 -1.97 -5.21 -9.67
N ARG A 147 -1.56 -6.35 -10.23
CA ARG A 147 -0.79 -7.40 -9.54
C ARG A 147 0.67 -6.96 -9.31
N PRO A 148 1.44 -7.65 -8.45
CA PRO A 148 2.88 -7.48 -8.40
C PRO A 148 3.54 -7.62 -9.78
N THR A 149 4.46 -6.71 -10.09
CA THR A 149 5.26 -6.77 -11.30
C THR A 149 6.27 -7.92 -11.21
N VAL A 150 6.18 -8.87 -12.14
CA VAL A 150 7.09 -10.02 -12.25
C VAL A 150 7.67 -10.11 -13.66
N ASN A 151 8.76 -10.87 -13.83
CA ASN A 151 9.32 -11.12 -15.16
C ASN A 151 8.39 -12.03 -16.00
N GLN A 152 8.62 -12.10 -17.31
CA GLN A 152 7.73 -12.85 -18.23
C GLN A 152 7.66 -14.35 -17.90
N THR A 153 8.78 -14.96 -17.48
CA THR A 153 8.81 -16.38 -17.11
C THR A 153 7.95 -16.65 -15.88
N ALA A 154 8.03 -15.78 -14.87
CA ALA A 154 7.23 -15.87 -13.65
C ALA A 154 5.75 -15.60 -13.94
N LEU A 155 5.45 -14.66 -14.84
CA LEU A 155 4.08 -14.40 -15.30
C LEU A 155 3.46 -15.63 -15.99
N ALA A 156 4.24 -16.36 -16.80
CA ALA A 156 3.78 -17.59 -17.44
C ALA A 156 3.49 -18.73 -16.43
N LEU A 157 3.97 -18.60 -15.20
CA LEU A 157 3.75 -19.54 -14.09
C LEU A 157 2.77 -18.98 -13.05
N ASP A 158 2.00 -17.93 -13.40
CA ASP A 158 1.03 -17.26 -12.54
C ASP A 158 1.61 -16.73 -11.21
N PHE A 159 2.92 -16.41 -11.20
CA PHE A 159 3.61 -15.93 -10.01
C PHE A 159 3.22 -14.49 -9.61
N ASP A 160 2.48 -13.81 -10.48
CA ASP A 160 1.86 -12.51 -10.23
C ASP A 160 0.57 -12.62 -9.40
N ILE A 161 0.00 -13.82 -9.22
CA ILE A 161 -1.16 -14.02 -8.35
C ILE A 161 -0.75 -13.88 -6.89
N SER A 162 -1.32 -12.89 -6.21
CA SER A 162 -1.06 -12.65 -4.78
C SER A 162 -1.76 -13.67 -3.88
N LEU A 163 -1.23 -13.84 -2.66
CA LEU A 163 -1.90 -14.63 -1.63
C LEU A 163 -3.31 -14.08 -1.35
N PHE A 164 -3.47 -12.76 -1.35
CA PHE A 164 -4.75 -12.08 -1.17
C PHE A 164 -5.75 -12.48 -2.25
N GLU A 165 -5.38 -12.38 -3.52
CA GLU A 165 -6.25 -12.70 -4.65
C GLU A 165 -6.68 -14.19 -4.61
N ARG A 166 -5.75 -15.08 -4.28
CA ARG A 166 -6.04 -16.51 -4.15
C ARG A 166 -6.99 -16.81 -2.99
N LEU A 167 -6.77 -16.20 -1.82
CA LEU A 167 -7.65 -16.38 -0.66
C LEU A 167 -9.04 -15.80 -0.91
N TYR A 168 -9.12 -14.60 -1.51
CA TYR A 168 -10.38 -13.95 -1.85
C TYR A 168 -11.22 -14.81 -2.81
N THR A 169 -10.59 -15.34 -3.85
CA THR A 169 -11.24 -16.24 -4.82
C THR A 169 -11.75 -17.51 -4.14
N LYS A 170 -10.94 -18.12 -3.26
CA LYS A 170 -11.37 -19.29 -2.47
C LYS A 170 -12.57 -19.00 -1.56
N VAL A 171 -12.60 -17.83 -0.91
CA VAL A 171 -13.73 -17.43 -0.05
C VAL A 171 -15.00 -17.19 -0.86
N LYS A 172 -14.91 -16.60 -2.07
CA LYS A 172 -16.08 -16.45 -2.96
C LYS A 172 -16.69 -17.80 -3.37
N HIS A 173 -15.85 -18.80 -3.63
CA HIS A 173 -16.33 -20.12 -4.06
C HIS A 173 -16.73 -21.04 -2.90
N SER A 174 -16.19 -20.83 -1.71
CA SER A 174 -16.51 -21.63 -0.53
C SER A 174 -17.65 -20.97 0.25
N LYS A 175 -18.83 -21.61 0.32
CA LYS A 175 -19.90 -21.18 1.23
C LYS A 175 -19.43 -21.31 2.69
N GLY A 176 -18.78 -20.27 3.19
CA GLY A 176 -18.51 -20.03 4.61
C GLY A 176 -17.67 -21.10 5.31
N ASN A 177 -16.37 -21.16 5.03
CA ASN A 177 -15.45 -21.79 5.98
C ASN A 177 -15.11 -20.74 7.05
N GLY A 178 -15.62 -20.90 8.28
CA GLY A 178 -15.65 -19.83 9.32
C GLY A 178 -14.31 -19.21 9.72
N VAL A 179 -13.19 -19.81 9.30
CA VAL A 179 -11.81 -19.35 9.52
C VAL A 179 -11.41 -18.19 8.61
N LEU A 180 -11.93 -18.11 7.38
CA LEU A 180 -11.59 -17.05 6.42
C LEU A 180 -12.81 -16.17 6.15
N ARG A 181 -12.66 -14.87 6.35
CA ARG A 181 -13.71 -13.87 6.10
C ARG A 181 -13.20 -12.84 5.10
N ALA A 182 -13.97 -12.60 4.05
CA ALA A 182 -13.74 -11.49 3.11
C ALA A 182 -14.77 -10.40 3.40
N LEU A 183 -14.29 -9.17 3.60
CA LEU A 183 -15.11 -7.98 3.76
C LEU A 183 -14.81 -7.04 2.59
N ILE A 184 -15.86 -6.51 1.97
CA ILE A 184 -15.75 -5.50 0.91
C ILE A 184 -16.01 -4.15 1.56
N LEU A 185 -15.15 -3.17 1.27
CA LEU A 185 -15.41 -1.77 1.58
C LEU A 185 -16.12 -1.17 0.36
N ASP A 186 -17.42 -0.97 0.46
CA ASP A 186 -18.31 -0.55 -0.63
C ASP A 186 -18.42 0.97 -0.79
N THR A 187 -18.05 1.72 0.25
CA THR A 187 -18.14 3.18 0.26
C THR A 187 -16.82 3.81 -0.19
N GLN A 188 -16.86 4.57 -1.28
CA GLN A 188 -15.73 5.33 -1.81
C GLN A 188 -15.88 6.83 -1.50
N TYR A 189 -14.77 7.51 -1.18
CA TYR A 189 -14.75 8.94 -0.80
C TYR A 189 -13.86 9.78 -1.72
N ARG A 190 -13.43 9.24 -2.85
CA ARG A 190 -12.35 9.79 -3.68
C ARG A 190 -12.85 10.40 -4.97
N ILE A 191 -13.71 9.68 -5.70
CA ILE A 191 -13.99 9.94 -7.11
C ILE A 191 -15.32 10.67 -7.24
N HIS A 192 -15.36 11.76 -8.02
CA HIS A 192 -16.60 12.43 -8.41
C HIS A 192 -17.69 11.44 -8.89
N PRO A 193 -18.97 11.57 -8.48
CA PRO A 193 -20.02 10.57 -8.71
C PRO A 193 -20.14 10.06 -10.15
N LYS A 194 -20.05 10.95 -11.15
CA LYS A 194 -20.11 10.58 -12.58
C LYS A 194 -18.98 9.64 -13.04
N LEU A 195 -17.78 9.78 -12.49
CA LEU A 195 -16.66 8.87 -12.77
C LEU A 195 -16.77 7.57 -11.99
N CYS A 196 -17.40 7.62 -10.81
CA CYS A 196 -17.70 6.45 -10.00
C CYS A 196 -18.75 5.55 -10.67
N GLU A 197 -19.80 6.13 -11.28
CA GLU A 197 -20.87 5.38 -11.97
C GLU A 197 -20.30 4.43 -13.05
N PHE A 198 -19.37 4.93 -13.86
CA PHE A 198 -18.71 4.11 -14.89
C PHE A 198 -17.81 3.02 -14.28
N ASN A 199 -16.96 3.38 -13.30
CA ASN A 199 -16.02 2.43 -12.69
C ASN A 199 -16.72 1.36 -11.85
N SER A 200 -17.74 1.74 -11.07
CA SER A 200 -18.55 0.79 -10.34
C SER A 200 -19.25 -0.14 -11.33
N GLY A 201 -20.09 0.36 -12.24
CA GLY A 201 -20.80 -0.49 -13.20
C GLY A 201 -19.94 -1.47 -14.03
N GLN A 202 -18.66 -1.17 -14.26
CA GLN A 202 -17.74 -2.04 -15.00
C GLN A 202 -16.89 -2.97 -14.13
N PHE A 203 -16.54 -2.59 -12.89
CA PHE A 203 -15.57 -3.32 -12.06
C PHE A 203 -16.12 -3.76 -10.68
N TYR A 204 -17.23 -3.19 -10.20
CA TYR A 204 -17.80 -3.41 -8.85
C TYR A 204 -19.36 -3.36 -8.83
N GLU A 205 -20.04 -4.24 -8.11
CA GLU A 205 -21.52 -4.27 -8.08
C GLU A 205 -22.17 -3.15 -7.21
N GLY A 206 -22.14 -1.86 -7.64
CA GLY A 206 -22.84 -0.67 -7.06
C GLY A 206 -22.41 -0.23 -5.64
N SER A 207 -22.53 1.00 -5.10
CA SER A 207 -23.20 2.30 -5.37
C SER A 207 -22.40 3.44 -4.65
N GLY A 208 -22.59 4.75 -4.91
CA GLY A 208 -21.77 5.82 -4.24
C GLY A 208 -22.41 7.21 -4.06
N PRO A 209 -21.88 8.06 -3.14
CA PRO A 209 -22.10 9.52 -3.13
C PRO A 209 -20.82 10.41 -3.04
N GLU A 210 -21.02 11.74 -2.96
CA GLU A 210 -20.20 12.93 -3.34
C GLU A 210 -18.94 13.30 -2.50
N PRO A 211 -17.99 14.08 -3.09
CA PRO A 211 -17.06 14.91 -2.33
C PRO A 211 -16.94 16.41 -2.75
N GLU A 212 -16.51 17.25 -1.81
CA GLU A 212 -16.15 18.68 -1.91
C GLU A 212 -14.63 18.91 -2.18
N SER A 213 -14.26 20.04 -2.81
CA SER A 213 -12.87 20.43 -3.22
C SER A 213 -12.19 21.44 -2.26
N PRO A 214 -10.82 21.57 -2.19
CA PRO A 214 -10.06 22.42 -3.15
C PRO A 214 -8.55 22.11 -3.42
N SER A 215 -7.98 22.85 -4.39
CA SER A 215 -6.59 22.94 -4.94
C SER A 215 -6.17 21.83 -5.93
N HIS A 216 -6.23 22.16 -7.23
CA HIS A 216 -6.16 21.18 -8.32
C HIS A 216 -4.72 20.86 -8.77
N SER A 217 -4.33 19.62 -8.59
CA SER A 217 -3.18 18.95 -9.19
C SER A 217 -3.58 18.34 -10.54
N ILE A 218 -2.76 18.57 -11.57
CA ILE A 218 -2.99 18.04 -12.92
C ILE A 218 -1.90 17.01 -13.24
N VAL A 219 -2.32 15.81 -13.64
CA VAL A 219 -1.41 14.73 -14.04
C VAL A 219 -1.81 14.18 -15.40
N VAL A 220 -0.82 14.01 -16.27
CA VAL A 220 -0.97 13.34 -17.56
C VAL A 220 -0.53 11.88 -17.42
N LEU A 221 -1.45 10.96 -17.66
CA LEU A 221 -1.20 9.52 -17.62
C LEU A 221 -1.15 8.95 -19.02
N THR A 222 -0.23 8.02 -19.25
CA THR A 222 -0.15 7.29 -20.52
C THR A 222 0.23 5.82 -20.30
N PRO A 223 -0.26 4.88 -21.13
CA PRO A 223 0.10 3.47 -21.03
C PRO A 223 1.59 3.19 -21.25
N TYR A 224 2.31 4.05 -21.98
CA TYR A 224 3.65 3.75 -22.49
C TYR A 224 4.72 4.64 -21.88
N THR A 225 5.73 4.07 -21.22
CA THR A 225 6.82 4.83 -20.56
C THR A 225 7.56 5.75 -21.53
N ARG A 226 7.83 5.30 -22.77
CA ARG A 226 8.44 6.16 -23.80
C ARG A 226 7.56 7.35 -24.17
N GLN A 227 6.23 7.17 -24.19
CA GLN A 227 5.32 8.29 -24.40
C GLN A 227 5.39 9.26 -23.22
N ALA A 228 5.45 8.75 -21.99
CA ALA A 228 5.58 9.58 -20.80
C ALA A 228 6.85 10.46 -20.87
N GLU A 229 7.98 9.91 -21.34
CA GLU A 229 9.22 10.68 -21.54
C GLU A 229 9.08 11.78 -22.59
N VAL A 230 8.42 11.49 -23.72
CA VAL A 230 8.14 12.48 -24.77
C VAL A 230 7.24 13.59 -24.22
N LEU A 231 6.15 13.23 -23.55
CA LEU A 231 5.22 14.18 -22.94
C LEU A 231 5.91 15.03 -21.88
N LYS A 232 6.79 14.47 -21.05
CA LYS A 232 7.60 15.25 -20.08
C LYS A 232 8.41 16.33 -20.76
N ARG A 233 9.08 16.01 -21.87
CA ARG A 233 9.89 16.97 -22.64
C ARG A 233 9.03 18.02 -23.33
N MET A 234 7.85 17.65 -23.81
CA MET A 234 6.93 18.60 -24.47
C MET A 234 6.30 19.55 -23.47
N LEU A 235 5.94 19.06 -22.29
CA LEU A 235 5.23 19.81 -21.26
C LEU A 235 6.19 20.61 -20.35
N SER A 236 7.50 20.37 -20.41
CA SER A 236 8.48 21.14 -19.63
C SER A 236 8.57 22.63 -20.01
N SER A 237 8.06 23.00 -21.19
CA SER A 237 7.96 24.40 -21.63
C SER A 237 6.75 25.13 -21.04
N ILE A 238 5.81 24.42 -20.41
CA ILE A 238 4.60 25.00 -19.83
C ILE A 238 4.94 25.49 -18.41
N PRO A 239 4.61 26.74 -18.05
CA PRO A 239 4.90 27.32 -16.74
C PRO A 239 4.05 26.74 -15.59
N TYR A 240 3.23 25.73 -15.86
CA TYR A 240 2.40 25.05 -14.87
C TYR A 240 3.04 23.72 -14.46
N ARG A 241 2.90 23.38 -13.18
CA ARG A 241 3.42 22.13 -12.62
C ARG A 241 2.50 20.96 -13.03
N ILE A 242 2.72 20.45 -14.24
CA ILE A 242 2.06 19.26 -14.77
C ILE A 242 2.98 18.06 -14.56
N GLU A 243 2.52 17.08 -13.80
CA GLU A 243 3.23 15.82 -13.69
C GLU A 243 2.83 14.87 -14.82
N VAL A 244 3.78 14.07 -15.28
CA VAL A 244 3.55 13.06 -16.31
C VAL A 244 4.05 11.73 -15.78
N SER A 245 3.25 10.67 -15.89
CA SER A 245 3.64 9.34 -15.45
C SER A 245 3.01 8.24 -16.33
N SER A 246 3.54 7.02 -16.21
CA SER A 246 2.85 5.83 -16.73
C SER A 246 1.74 5.39 -15.79
N ILE A 247 0.80 4.56 -16.26
CA ILE A 247 -0.25 3.96 -15.41
C ILE A 247 0.39 3.21 -14.23
N ASP A 248 1.30 2.29 -14.55
CA ASP A 248 1.98 1.44 -13.56
C ASP A 248 2.79 2.29 -12.55
N GLY A 249 3.45 3.36 -13.02
CA GLY A 249 4.26 4.25 -12.16
C GLY A 249 3.44 5.25 -11.33
N PHE A 250 2.15 5.42 -11.62
CA PHE A 250 1.23 6.28 -10.86
C PHE A 250 0.27 5.49 -9.95
N GLN A 251 0.51 4.19 -9.80
CA GLN A 251 -0.25 3.35 -8.88
C GLN A 251 -0.13 3.86 -7.43
N GLY A 252 -1.24 3.83 -6.70
CA GLY A 252 -1.30 4.32 -5.31
C GLY A 252 -1.25 5.85 -5.15
N ARG A 253 -1.18 6.61 -6.25
CA ARG A 253 -1.21 8.07 -6.28
C ARG A 253 -2.51 8.58 -6.88
N GLU A 254 -2.81 9.87 -6.69
CA GLU A 254 -4.05 10.51 -7.12
C GLU A 254 -3.79 11.98 -7.48
N ALA A 255 -4.67 12.56 -8.31
CA ALA A 255 -4.66 13.98 -8.66
C ALA A 255 -6.08 14.47 -8.98
N ASP A 256 -6.32 15.77 -8.90
CA ASP A 256 -7.64 16.36 -9.13
C ASP A 256 -8.06 16.28 -10.59
N VAL A 257 -7.10 16.44 -11.51
CA VAL A 257 -7.35 16.30 -12.94
C VAL A 257 -6.38 15.28 -13.53
N ILE A 258 -6.94 14.25 -14.16
CA ILE A 258 -6.18 13.26 -14.93
C ILE A 258 -6.47 13.46 -16.41
N VAL A 259 -5.43 13.70 -17.20
CA VAL A 259 -5.50 13.66 -18.67
C VAL A 259 -4.91 12.33 -19.13
N PHE A 260 -5.76 11.46 -19.67
CA PHE A 260 -5.32 10.15 -20.15
C PHE A 260 -4.98 10.18 -21.65
N VAL A 261 -3.71 9.96 -21.98
CA VAL A 261 -3.20 9.91 -23.35
C VAL A 261 -3.10 8.45 -23.79
N THR A 262 -4.07 8.02 -24.59
CA THR A 262 -4.27 6.63 -25.05
C THR A 262 -3.23 6.14 -26.06
N VAL A 263 -2.58 7.07 -26.78
CA VAL A 263 -1.51 6.87 -27.77
C VAL A 263 -1.92 6.11 -29.03
N ARG A 264 -2.48 4.90 -28.89
CA ARG A 264 -2.76 4.04 -30.05
C ARG A 264 -4.10 4.38 -30.68
N CYS A 265 -4.07 4.61 -31.99
CA CYS A 265 -5.21 4.54 -32.88
C CYS A 265 -4.77 3.68 -34.08
N LYS A 266 -5.09 2.39 -34.06
CA LYS A 266 -4.74 1.45 -35.14
C LYS A 266 -6.02 0.96 -35.82
N GLU A 267 -5.94 0.80 -37.14
CA GLU A 267 -7.02 0.30 -38.00
C GLU A 267 -7.48 -1.12 -37.60
N HIS A 268 -6.57 -1.95 -37.08
CA HIS A 268 -6.85 -3.33 -36.65
C HIS A 268 -7.37 -3.48 -35.20
N ARG A 269 -7.82 -2.38 -34.56
CA ARG A 269 -8.47 -2.37 -33.22
C ARG A 269 -7.67 -3.06 -32.09
N GLU A 270 -6.35 -3.19 -32.23
CA GLU A 270 -5.49 -3.74 -31.18
C GLU A 270 -5.29 -2.72 -30.05
N ILE A 271 -5.94 -2.97 -28.91
CA ILE A 271 -5.81 -2.14 -27.68
C ILE A 271 -4.47 -2.31 -26.96
N GLY A 272 -3.73 -3.38 -27.25
CA GLY A 272 -2.36 -3.63 -26.76
C GLY A 272 -2.26 -3.63 -25.23
N PHE A 273 -1.58 -2.62 -24.67
CA PHE A 273 -1.25 -2.54 -23.24
C PHE A 273 -2.49 -2.32 -22.36
N LEU A 274 -3.55 -1.75 -22.92
CA LEU A 274 -4.85 -1.57 -22.25
C LEU A 274 -5.76 -2.79 -22.35
N LYS A 275 -5.30 -3.91 -22.91
CA LYS A 275 -6.02 -5.19 -22.86
C LYS A 275 -6.16 -5.72 -21.43
N ASP A 276 -5.25 -5.33 -20.54
CA ASP A 276 -5.36 -5.62 -19.12
C ASP A 276 -6.36 -4.65 -18.46
N MET A 277 -7.50 -5.20 -18.06
CA MET A 277 -8.57 -4.47 -17.40
C MET A 277 -8.14 -3.84 -16.07
N ARG A 278 -7.12 -4.39 -15.39
CA ARG A 278 -6.59 -3.81 -14.14
C ARG A 278 -5.90 -2.48 -14.39
N ARG A 279 -5.19 -2.35 -15.52
CA ARG A 279 -4.57 -1.09 -15.94
C ARG A 279 -5.60 -0.03 -16.28
N MET A 280 -6.70 -0.44 -16.90
CA MET A 280 -7.83 0.45 -17.15
C MET A 280 -8.45 0.93 -15.83
N ASN A 281 -8.71 0.01 -14.90
CA ASN A 281 -9.23 0.35 -13.57
C ASN A 281 -8.29 1.31 -12.83
N VAL A 282 -6.97 1.06 -12.84
CA VAL A 282 -6.01 2.01 -12.26
C VAL A 282 -6.14 3.38 -12.94
N ALA A 283 -6.06 3.47 -14.26
CA ALA A 283 -6.11 4.74 -14.99
C ALA A 283 -7.38 5.56 -14.71
N LEU A 284 -8.54 4.90 -14.62
CA LEU A 284 -9.84 5.54 -14.42
C LEU A 284 -10.15 5.92 -12.96
N THR A 285 -9.37 5.44 -12.00
CA THR A 285 -9.59 5.67 -10.56
C THR A 285 -8.58 6.64 -9.92
N ARG A 286 -7.77 7.33 -10.74
CA ARG A 286 -6.75 8.28 -10.25
C ARG A 286 -7.25 9.71 -10.08
N ALA A 287 -8.35 10.07 -10.71
CA ALA A 287 -8.96 11.40 -10.61
C ALA A 287 -9.84 11.51 -9.36
N ARG A 288 -9.85 12.66 -8.71
CA ARG A 288 -10.72 12.98 -7.57
C ARG A 288 -11.71 14.10 -7.94
#